data_AF-A0A0U3FRB6-F1
#
_entry.id   AF-A0A0U3FRB6-F1
#
_cell.length_a   1.000
_cell.length_b   1.000
_cell.length_c   1.000
_cell.angle_alpha   90.00
_cell.angle_beta   90.00
_cell.angle_gamma   90.00
#
_symmetry.space_group_name_H-M   'P 1'
#
loop_
_entity.id
_entity.type
_entity.pdbx_description
1 polymer ?
#
loop_
_entity_poly.entity_id
_entity_poly.type
_entity_poly.pdbx_seq_one_letter_code
_entity_poly.pdbx_strand_id
1 'polypeptide(L)'
;MGPEVSKLEYRPLDSAVRILREFVKCSVDKVRELDEFLKNLNLEEEVRVVIENICPTNKGLLRVLLDISSDVELTEEELDLIVEKVKELLGEE
;
A
#
# COMPACT_ATOMS: atom_id res chain seq x y z
N MET A 1 -10.23 -38.82 22.18
CA MET A 1 -9.76 -37.50 21.76
C MET A 1 -10.92 -36.83 21.05
N GLY A 2 -11.53 -35.84 21.71
CA GLY A 2 -12.80 -35.24 21.30
C GLY A 2 -12.68 -34.24 20.13
N PRO A 3 -13.80 -33.87 19.52
CA PRO A 3 -13.90 -32.98 18.34
C PRO A 3 -13.52 -31.51 18.61
N GLU A 4 -12.87 -31.20 19.72
CA GLU A 4 -12.55 -29.82 20.14
C GLU A 4 -11.17 -29.34 19.68
N VAL A 5 -10.31 -30.22 19.16
CA VAL A 5 -8.95 -29.85 18.72
C VAL A 5 -8.99 -28.98 17.45
N SER A 6 -10.04 -29.08 16.62
CA SER A 6 -10.18 -28.31 15.38
C SER A 6 -10.58 -26.84 15.58
N LYS A 7 -10.93 -26.40 16.80
CA LYS A 7 -11.31 -25.00 17.11
C LYS A 7 -10.16 -24.16 17.66
N LEU A 8 -9.01 -24.78 17.95
CA LEU A 8 -7.89 -24.12 18.63
C LEU A 8 -6.87 -23.47 17.67
N GLU A 9 -6.88 -23.81 16.38
CA GLU A 9 -5.86 -23.31 15.44
C GLU A 9 -6.28 -22.09 14.60
N TYR A 10 -7.55 -21.65 14.67
CA TYR A 10 -8.05 -20.56 13.80
C TYR A 10 -7.92 -19.14 14.36
N ARG A 11 -7.81 -18.96 15.69
CA ARG A 11 -7.77 -17.61 16.29
C ARG A 11 -6.58 -16.75 15.85
N PRO A 12 -5.35 -17.28 15.69
CA PRO A 12 -4.22 -16.48 15.24
C PRO A 12 -4.41 -16.01 13.79
N LEU A 13 -4.97 -16.87 12.94
CA LEU A 13 -5.21 -16.58 11.53
C LEU A 13 -6.34 -15.56 11.35
N ASP A 14 -7.44 -15.70 12.09
CA ASP A 14 -8.52 -14.72 12.09
C ASP A 14 -8.06 -13.34 12.58
N SER A 15 -7.17 -13.33 13.58
CA SER A 15 -6.58 -12.08 14.09
C SER A 15 -5.64 -11.45 13.06
N ALA A 16 -4.80 -12.25 12.41
CA ALA A 16 -3.91 -11.79 11.35
C ALA A 16 -4.69 -11.27 10.13
N VAL A 17 -5.76 -11.95 9.72
CA VAL A 17 -6.64 -11.50 8.63
C VAL A 17 -7.36 -10.21 9.01
N ARG A 18 -7.82 -10.05 10.26
CA ARG A 18 -8.44 -8.81 10.73
C ARG A 18 -7.45 -7.65 10.71
N ILE A 19 -6.23 -7.87 11.20
CA ILE A 19 -5.14 -6.88 11.16
C ILE A 19 -4.81 -6.53 9.70
N LEU A 20 -4.62 -7.53 8.83
CA LEU A 20 -4.37 -7.30 7.41
C LEU A 20 -5.50 -6.51 6.75
N ARG A 21 -6.77 -6.73 7.11
CA ARG A 21 -7.89 -5.91 6.61
C ARG A 21 -7.83 -4.44 7.07
N GLU A 22 -7.24 -4.17 8.23
CA GLU A 22 -7.02 -2.79 8.70
C GLU A 22 -5.87 -2.10 7.95
N PHE A 23 -4.92 -2.88 7.41
CA PHE A 23 -3.77 -2.37 6.66
C PHE A 23 -3.96 -2.36 5.14
N VAL A 24 -4.80 -3.24 4.59
CA VAL A 24 -5.11 -3.31 3.16
C VAL A 24 -6.05 -2.16 2.81
N LYS A 25 -5.45 -1.05 2.36
CA LYS A 25 -6.19 0.15 1.94
C LYS A 25 -6.86 0.00 0.56
N CYS A 26 -6.40 -0.97 -0.24
CA CYS A 26 -6.68 -1.05 -1.66
C CYS A 26 -6.89 -2.51 -2.11
N SER A 27 -7.73 -2.76 -3.12
CA SER A 27 -7.89 -4.11 -3.68
C SER A 27 -6.62 -4.53 -4.45
N VAL A 28 -6.40 -5.85 -4.59
CA VAL A 28 -5.21 -6.40 -5.28
C VAL A 28 -5.10 -5.89 -6.73
N ASP A 29 -6.21 -5.77 -7.44
CA ASP A 29 -6.20 -5.27 -8.83
C ASP A 29 -5.77 -3.80 -8.92
N LYS A 30 -6.22 -2.98 -7.97
CA LYS A 30 -5.84 -1.58 -7.88
C LYS A 30 -4.38 -1.40 -7.42
N VAL A 31 -3.86 -2.29 -6.56
CA VAL A 31 -2.42 -2.32 -6.21
C VAL A 31 -1.58 -2.65 -7.45
N ARG A 32 -2.01 -3.60 -8.29
CA ARG A 32 -1.32 -3.90 -9.55
C ARG A 32 -1.33 -2.72 -10.52
N GLU A 33 -2.46 -2.03 -10.63
CA GLU A 33 -2.56 -0.82 -11.45
C GLU A 33 -1.62 0.28 -10.95
N LEU A 34 -1.53 0.45 -9.62
CA LEU A 34 -0.57 1.37 -9.00
C LEU A 34 0.89 0.96 -9.28
N ASP A 35 1.23 -0.32 -9.13
CA ASP A 35 2.56 -0.88 -9.42
C ASP A 35 2.99 -0.60 -10.86
N GLU A 36 2.11 -0.83 -11.84
CA GLU A 36 2.36 -0.55 -13.25
C GLU A 36 2.56 0.96 -13.51
N PHE A 37 1.73 1.80 -12.91
CA PHE A 37 1.87 3.25 -12.99
C PHE A 37 3.22 3.72 -12.44
N LEU A 38 3.61 3.24 -11.25
CA LEU A 38 4.86 3.63 -10.60
C LEU A 38 6.10 3.10 -11.34
N LYS A 39 5.99 1.94 -12.02
CA LYS A 39 7.04 1.44 -12.92
C LYS A 39 7.28 2.37 -14.11
N ASN A 40 6.22 2.98 -14.65
CA ASN A 40 6.36 3.96 -15.74
C ASN A 40 7.07 5.25 -15.31
N LEU A 41 7.08 5.54 -14.00
CA LEU A 41 7.87 6.62 -13.40
C LEU A 41 9.31 6.19 -13.06
N ASN A 42 9.74 4.99 -13.46
CA ASN A 42 11.06 4.42 -13.18
C ASN A 42 11.42 4.36 -11.68
N LEU A 43 10.42 4.18 -10.80
CA LEU A 43 10.67 4.05 -9.37
C LEU A 43 11.23 2.66 -9.03
N GLU A 44 12.21 2.64 -8.13
CA GLU A 44 12.78 1.41 -7.61
C GLU A 44 11.73 0.58 -6.87
N GLU A 45 11.87 -0.75 -6.92
CA GLU A 45 10.91 -1.68 -6.33
C GLU A 45 10.64 -1.40 -4.84
N GLU A 46 11.69 -1.07 -4.08
CA GLU A 46 11.57 -0.76 -2.65
C GLU A 46 10.66 0.46 -2.39
N VAL A 47 10.77 1.50 -3.23
CA VAL A 47 9.92 2.69 -3.17
C VAL A 47 8.48 2.37 -3.55
N ARG A 48 8.30 1.60 -4.63
CA ARG A 48 6.96 1.22 -5.12
C ARG A 48 6.19 0.43 -4.08
N VAL A 49 6.84 -0.56 -3.45
CA VAL A 49 6.26 -1.37 -2.38
C VAL A 49 5.82 -0.51 -1.19
N VAL A 50 6.58 0.53 -0.83
CA VAL A 50 6.19 1.44 0.25
C VAL A 50 4.96 2.26 -0.12
N ILE A 51 4.91 2.80 -1.34
CA ILE A 51 3.76 3.58 -1.83
C ILE A 51 2.52 2.69 -1.92
N GLU A 52 2.64 1.46 -2.43
CA GLU A 52 1.56 0.47 -2.54
C GLU A 52 0.98 0.08 -1.19
N ASN A 53 1.83 -0.10 -0.18
CA ASN A 53 1.39 -0.50 1.16
C ASN A 53 0.73 0.66 1.93
N ILE A 54 1.26 1.87 1.78
CA ILE A 54 0.80 3.01 2.58
C ILE A 54 -0.29 3.81 1.87
N CYS A 55 -0.40 3.75 0.54
CA CYS A 55 -1.32 4.53 -0.29
C CYS A 55 -1.39 6.01 0.17
N PRO A 56 -0.33 6.81 -0.07
CA PRO A 56 -0.28 8.19 0.39
C PRO A 56 -1.23 9.10 -0.40
N THR A 57 -2.22 9.69 0.28
CA THR A 57 -3.21 10.61 -0.32
C THR A 57 -2.84 12.08 -0.24
N ASN A 58 -1.63 12.40 0.24
CA ASN A 58 -1.11 13.76 0.25
C ASN A 58 0.42 13.78 0.06
N LYS A 59 0.92 14.86 -0.53
CA LYS A 59 2.35 15.02 -0.84
C LYS A 59 3.25 15.01 0.40
N GLY A 60 2.77 15.54 1.52
CA GLY A 60 3.54 15.57 2.76
C GLY A 60 3.87 14.15 3.25
N LEU A 61 2.87 13.27 3.25
CA LEU A 61 3.07 11.86 3.58
C LEU A 61 3.95 11.16 2.56
N LEU A 62 3.72 11.39 1.26
CA LEU A 62 4.56 10.78 0.22
C LEU A 62 6.03 11.18 0.37
N ARG A 63 6.34 12.45 0.63
CA ARG A 63 7.72 12.90 0.87
C ARG A 63 8.35 12.22 2.09
N VAL A 64 7.62 12.15 3.20
CA VAL A 64 8.11 11.45 4.40
C VAL A 64 8.40 9.97 4.10
N LEU A 65 7.56 9.32 3.30
CA LEU A 65 7.81 7.93 2.90
C LEU A 65 9.06 7.80 2.05
N LEU A 66 9.23 8.68 1.07
CA LEU A 66 10.43 8.72 0.23
C LEU A 66 11.66 8.93 1.10
N ASP A 67 11.71 9.97 1.94
CA ASP A 67 12.84 10.27 2.83
C ASP A 67 13.23 9.08 3.74
N ILE A 68 12.28 8.22 4.11
CA ILE A 68 12.52 7.04 4.96
C ILE A 68 12.95 5.82 4.13
N SER A 69 12.38 5.64 2.94
CA SER A 69 12.58 4.44 2.13
C SER A 69 13.71 4.56 1.11
N SER A 70 14.07 5.76 0.68
CA SER A 70 15.06 6.00 -0.37
C SER A 70 15.48 7.47 -0.47
N ASP A 71 16.71 7.76 -0.93
CA ASP A 71 17.09 9.13 -1.29
C ASP A 71 16.55 9.56 -2.68
N VAL A 72 15.37 9.09 -3.08
CA VAL A 72 14.74 9.41 -4.37
C VAL A 72 14.07 10.79 -4.29
N GLU A 73 14.59 11.73 -5.07
CA GLU A 73 13.96 13.03 -5.28
C GLU A 73 12.98 12.97 -6.45
N LEU A 74 11.69 13.15 -6.16
CA LEU A 74 10.65 13.33 -7.16
C LEU A 74 10.35 14.81 -7.37
N THR A 75 10.01 15.18 -8.60
CA THR A 75 9.50 16.51 -8.92
C THR A 75 8.13 16.75 -8.28
N GLU A 76 7.74 18.01 -8.12
CA GLU A 76 6.39 18.34 -7.63
C GLU A 76 5.28 17.74 -8.50
N GLU A 77 5.49 17.71 -9.82
CA GLU A 77 4.54 17.15 -10.77
C GLU A 77 4.40 15.63 -10.59
N GLU A 78 5.49 14.91 -10.38
CA GLU A 78 5.46 13.46 -10.11
C GLU A 78 4.80 13.16 -8.76
N LEU A 79 5.08 13.96 -7.73
CA LEU A 79 4.42 13.83 -6.43
C LEU A 79 2.90 14.03 -6.55
N ASP A 80 2.47 15.04 -7.30
CA ASP A 80 1.05 15.29 -7.55
C ASP A 80 0.41 14.15 -8.34
N LEU A 81 1.08 13.66 -9.40
CA LEU A 81 0.59 12.53 -10.19
C LEU A 81 0.41 11.26 -9.36
N ILE A 82 1.37 10.93 -8.49
CA ILE A 82 1.29 9.75 -7.61
C ILE A 82 0.13 9.91 -6.63
N VAL A 83 0.03 11.05 -5.97
CA VAL A 83 -1.03 11.31 -4.98
C VAL A 83 -2.41 11.25 -5.61
N GLU A 84 -2.60 11.87 -6.77
CA GLU A 84 -3.88 11.84 -7.48
C GLU A 84 -4.21 10.42 -7.96
N LYS A 85 -3.23 9.66 -8.45
CA LYS A 85 -3.44 8.26 -8.82
C LYS A 85 -3.86 7.41 -7.62
N VAL A 86 -3.23 7.63 -6.46
CA VAL A 86 -3.59 6.94 -5.22
C VAL A 86 -5.02 7.28 -4.79
N LYS A 87 -5.41 8.56 -4.81
CA LYS A 87 -6.78 8.98 -4.48
C LYS A 87 -7.82 8.38 -5.43
N GLU A 88 -7.56 8.42 -6.73
CA GLU A 88 -8.40 7.79 -7.76
C GLU A 88 -8.63 6.31 -7.44
N LEU A 89 -7.57 5.57 -7.12
CA LEU A 89 -7.65 4.17 -6.78
C LEU A 89 -8.36 3.93 -5.44
N LEU A 90 -8.24 4.81 -4.46
CA LEU A 90 -9.00 4.70 -3.21
C LEU A 90 -10.47 5.12 -3.35
N GLY A 91 -10.83 5.82 -4.43
CA GLY A 91 -12.16 6.39 -4.61
C GLY A 91 -12.42 7.59 -3.71
N GLU A 92 -11.36 8.29 -3.30
CA GLU A 92 -11.45 9.57 -2.59
C GLU A 92 -11.58 10.69 -3.64
N GLU A 93 -12.76 11.30 -3.75
CA GLU A 93 -13.00 12.51 -4.56
C GLU A 93 -12.41 13.78 -3.91
#